data_AF-D9PJE7-F1
#
_entry.id   AF-D9PJE7-F1
#
_cell.length_a   1.000
_cell.length_b   1.000
_cell.length_c   1.000
_cell.angle_alpha   90.00
_cell.angle_beta   90.00
_cell.angle_gamma   90.00
#
_symmetry.space_group_name_H-M   'P 1'
#
loop_
_entity.id
_entity.type
_entity.pdbx_description
1 polymer ?
#
loop_
_entity_poly.entity_id
_entity_poly.type
_entity_poly.pdbx_seq_one_letter_code
_entity_poly.pdbx_strand_id
1 'polypeptide(L)'
;MATDTSKSIYDRNKEVYDLLRYGVKVQPGAGENKVTVWLIDWKHPENNHFAIAEEVTVKGADLANAGKASNKRPDVVIYINGIALGVLELKRSTVSVAEGIRQNLDNQKKEFIQPFFSTMQ
;
A
#
# COMPACT_ATOMS: atom_id res chain seq x y z
N MET A 1 7.33 11.72 -3.32
CA MET A 1 7.06 10.69 -4.36
C MET A 1 5.69 10.06 -4.14
N ALA A 2 5.46 9.32 -3.05
CA ALA A 2 4.10 8.86 -2.71
C ALA A 2 3.14 9.98 -2.21
N THR A 3 3.67 11.12 -1.76
CA THR A 3 2.90 12.24 -1.18
C THR A 3 2.63 13.39 -2.14
N ASP A 4 3.10 13.30 -3.38
CA ASP A 4 2.90 14.34 -4.39
C ASP A 4 1.46 14.27 -4.92
N THR A 5 0.60 15.14 -4.42
CA THR A 5 -0.83 15.19 -4.75
C THR A 5 -1.11 15.78 -6.14
N SER A 6 -0.09 16.29 -6.85
CA SER A 6 -0.24 16.78 -8.22
C SER A 6 -0.30 15.65 -9.27
N LYS A 7 0.17 14.44 -8.92
CA LYS A 7 0.20 13.27 -9.80
C LYS A 7 -1.06 12.44 -9.70
N SER A 8 -1.42 11.75 -10.79
CA SER A 8 -2.54 10.82 -10.76
C SER A 8 -2.28 9.65 -9.80
N ILE A 9 -3.35 8.99 -9.38
CA ILE A 9 -3.28 7.77 -8.53
C ILE A 9 -2.41 6.71 -9.20
N TYR A 10 -2.63 6.54 -10.50
CA TYR A 10 -1.91 5.56 -11.30
C TYR A 10 -0.41 5.85 -11.32
N ASP A 11 -0.02 7.11 -11.52
CA ASP A 11 1.40 7.49 -11.58
C ASP A 11 2.10 7.26 -10.23
N ARG A 12 1.44 7.61 -9.12
CA ARG A 12 1.96 7.37 -7.77
C ARG A 12 2.10 5.87 -7.48
N ASN A 13 1.11 5.08 -7.88
CA ASN A 13 1.14 3.63 -7.71
C ASN A 13 2.25 2.99 -8.56
N LYS A 14 2.41 3.45 -9.81
CA LYS A 14 3.48 3.00 -10.69
C LYS A 14 4.86 3.32 -10.11
N GLU A 15 5.05 4.53 -9.56
CA GLU A 15 6.31 4.91 -8.92
C GLU A 15 6.64 4.01 -7.72
N VAL A 16 5.67 3.74 -6.85
CA VAL A 16 5.87 2.82 -5.72
C VAL A 16 6.19 1.40 -6.21
N TYR A 17 5.45 0.91 -7.20
CA TYR A 17 5.72 -0.39 -7.82
C TYR A 17 7.13 -0.45 -8.41
N ASP A 18 7.58 0.60 -9.10
CA ASP A 18 8.91 0.65 -9.70
C ASP A 18 10.01 0.57 -8.63
N LEU A 19 9.83 1.23 -7.47
CA LEU A 19 10.78 1.13 -6.34
C LEU A 19 10.82 -0.29 -5.76
N LEU A 20 9.67 -0.92 -5.58
CA LEU A 20 9.59 -2.28 -5.03
C LEU A 20 10.16 -3.32 -6.00
N ARG A 21 9.88 -3.17 -7.30
CA ARG A 21 10.21 -4.16 -8.33
C ARG A 21 11.63 -4.04 -8.87
N TYR A 22 12.15 -2.81 -8.99
CA TYR A 22 13.45 -2.52 -9.61
C TYR A 22 14.49 -1.98 -8.62
N GLY A 23 14.13 -1.81 -7.35
CA GLY A 23 15.02 -1.37 -6.30
C GLY A 23 15.35 0.12 -6.37
N VAL A 24 15.97 0.61 -5.31
CA VAL A 24 16.34 2.01 -5.13
C VAL A 24 17.82 2.18 -5.39
N LYS A 25 18.18 3.01 -6.38
CA LYS A 25 19.59 3.36 -6.62
C LYS A 25 20.04 4.42 -5.62
N VAL A 26 20.98 4.05 -4.75
CA VAL A 26 21.55 4.95 -3.74
C VAL A 26 23.05 5.06 -3.94
N GLN A 27 23.62 6.20 -3.54
CA GLN A 27 25.06 6.38 -3.43
C GLN A 27 25.39 6.43 -1.94
N PRO A 28 26.07 5.40 -1.38
CA PRO A 28 26.23 5.31 0.08
C PRO A 28 27.17 6.37 0.65
N GLY A 29 28.15 6.82 -0.13
CA GLY A 29 29.12 7.85 0.26
C GLY A 29 29.63 8.68 -0.91
N ALA A 30 30.23 9.84 -0.60
CA ALA A 30 30.84 10.69 -1.61
C ALA A 30 32.01 9.95 -2.28
N GLY A 31 31.96 9.84 -3.61
CA GLY A 31 32.96 9.09 -4.38
C GLY A 31 32.70 7.58 -4.46
N GLU A 32 31.66 7.06 -3.80
CA GLU A 32 31.29 5.65 -3.93
C GLU A 32 30.40 5.40 -5.15
N ASN A 33 30.45 4.17 -5.66
CA ASN A 33 29.59 3.76 -6.76
C ASN A 33 28.12 3.65 -6.31
N LYS A 34 27.20 3.91 -7.23
CA LYS A 34 25.78 3.68 -6.97
C LYS A 34 25.54 2.18 -6.77
N VAL A 35 24.81 1.85 -5.72
CA VAL A 35 24.34 0.50 -5.44
C VAL A 35 22.81 0.46 -5.53
N THR A 36 22.26 -0.71 -5.83
CA THR A 36 20.81 -0.91 -5.84
C THR A 36 20.41 -1.59 -4.54
N VAL A 37 19.55 -0.92 -3.78
CA VAL A 37 18.95 -1.45 -2.56
C VAL A 37 17.61 -2.09 -2.93
N TRP A 38 17.45 -3.35 -2.57
CA TRP A 38 16.22 -4.11 -2.80
C TRP A 38 15.32 -4.00 -1.57
N LEU A 39 14.10 -3.49 -1.76
CA LEU A 39 13.11 -3.40 -0.69
C LEU A 39 12.39 -4.73 -0.44
N ILE A 40 12.31 -5.57 -1.48
CA ILE A 40 11.76 -6.92 -1.46
C ILE A 40 12.76 -7.84 -2.17
N ASP A 41 13.13 -8.94 -1.53
CA ASP A 41 13.90 -10.01 -2.15
C ASP A 41 12.95 -10.87 -2.98
N TRP A 42 12.87 -10.56 -4.27
CA TRP A 42 12.05 -11.31 -5.23
C TRP A 42 12.67 -12.64 -5.67
N LYS A 43 13.99 -12.81 -5.46
CA LYS A 43 14.70 -14.02 -5.88
C LYS A 43 14.57 -15.12 -4.83
N HIS A 44 14.57 -14.72 -3.57
CA HIS A 44 14.45 -15.58 -2.40
C HIS A 44 13.38 -15.00 -1.46
N PRO A 45 12.07 -15.18 -1.78
CA PRO A 45 10.97 -14.60 -1.02
C PRO A 45 11.03 -14.90 0.48
N GLU A 46 11.54 -16.07 0.86
CA GLU A 46 11.74 -16.55 2.22
C GLU A 46 12.69 -15.67 3.07
N ASN A 47 13.55 -14.88 2.42
CA ASN A 47 14.44 -13.93 3.11
C ASN A 47 13.70 -12.68 3.58
N ASN A 48 12.48 -12.44 3.10
CA ASN A 48 11.72 -11.29 3.54
C ASN A 48 11.05 -11.55 4.90
N HIS A 49 10.97 -10.51 5.71
CA HIS A 49 10.21 -10.54 6.95
C HIS A 49 8.74 -10.22 6.67
N PHE A 50 7.88 -11.23 6.77
CA PHE A 50 6.44 -11.08 6.66
C PHE A 50 5.81 -10.87 8.04
N ALA A 51 4.94 -9.88 8.14
CA ALA A 51 4.16 -9.64 9.35
C ALA A 51 2.71 -9.27 9.00
N ILE A 52 1.82 -9.55 9.94
CA ILE A 52 0.39 -9.23 9.86
C ILE A 52 0.01 -8.44 11.09
N ALA A 53 -0.79 -7.39 10.91
CA ALA A 53 -1.38 -6.64 12.00
C ALA A 53 -2.90 -6.61 11.84
N GLU A 54 -3.61 -6.97 12.90
CA GLU A 54 -5.06 -6.88 12.96
C GLU A 54 -5.48 -5.49 13.45
N GLU A 55 -6.64 -5.03 13.01
CA GLU A 55 -7.35 -3.90 13.63
C GLU A 55 -6.57 -2.56 13.67
N VAL A 56 -5.68 -2.34 12.70
CA VAL A 56 -4.80 -1.18 12.64
C VAL A 56 -5.61 0.09 12.37
N THR A 57 -5.71 0.97 13.36
CA THR A 57 -6.39 2.26 13.16
C THR A 57 -5.44 3.24 12.48
N VAL A 58 -5.75 3.57 11.22
CA VAL A 58 -5.11 4.67 10.49
C VAL A 58 -5.94 5.92 10.74
N LYS A 59 -5.38 6.88 11.48
CA LYS A 59 -6.07 8.16 11.70
C LYS A 59 -6.10 8.93 10.39
N GLY A 60 -7.25 9.51 10.07
CA GLY A 60 -7.41 10.34 8.88
C GLY A 60 -6.39 11.48 8.81
N ALA A 61 -6.03 12.04 9.98
CA ALA A 61 -5.03 13.09 10.13
C ALA A 61 -3.61 12.68 9.70
N ASP A 62 -3.28 11.39 9.74
CA ASP A 62 -1.95 10.88 9.43
C ASP A 62 -1.79 10.59 7.92
N LEU A 63 -2.87 10.73 7.14
CA LEU A 63 -2.87 10.50 5.69
C LEU A 63 -2.54 11.79 4.95
N ALA A 64 -1.85 11.67 3.80
CA ALA A 64 -1.46 12.79 2.96
C ALA A 64 -2.64 13.69 2.48
N ASN A 65 -3.88 13.21 2.62
CA ASN A 65 -5.11 13.95 2.32
C ASN A 65 -5.94 14.27 3.59
N ALA A 66 -5.27 14.56 4.72
CA ALA A 66 -5.84 14.70 6.06
C ALA A 66 -7.11 15.57 6.13
N GLY A 67 -7.20 16.64 5.33
CA GLY A 67 -8.36 17.54 5.31
C GLY A 67 -9.67 16.91 4.80
N LYS A 68 -9.63 15.70 4.22
CA LYS A 68 -10.80 14.96 3.70
C LYS A 68 -10.85 13.50 4.13
N ALA A 69 -9.89 13.04 4.92
CA ALA A 69 -9.76 11.62 5.25
C ALA A 69 -10.42 11.31 6.60
N SER A 70 -11.36 10.37 6.62
CA SER A 70 -11.89 9.79 7.86
C SER A 70 -10.94 8.72 8.41
N ASN A 71 -11.01 8.48 9.73
CA ASN A 71 -10.31 7.34 10.35
C ASN A 71 -10.76 6.04 9.69
N LYS A 72 -9.81 5.14 9.45
CA LYS A 72 -10.09 3.83 8.86
C LYS A 72 -9.37 2.76 9.67
N ARG A 73 -10.05 1.64 9.88
CA ARG A 73 -9.56 0.50 10.63
C ARG A 73 -9.69 -0.74 9.76
N PRO A 74 -8.73 -0.98 8.84
CA PRO A 74 -8.65 -2.25 8.16
C PRO A 74 -8.64 -3.42 9.14
N ASP A 75 -9.32 -4.50 8.77
CA ASP A 75 -9.35 -5.71 9.60
C ASP A 75 -7.96 -6.33 9.68
N VAL A 76 -7.24 -6.39 8.56
CA VAL A 76 -5.89 -6.96 8.50
C VAL A 76 -4.99 -6.13 7.57
N VAL A 77 -3.76 -5.88 8.00
CA VAL A 77 -2.70 -5.23 7.20
C VAL A 77 -1.51 -6.16 7.07
N ILE A 78 -0.99 -6.31 5.85
CA ILE A 78 0.17 -7.16 5.52
C ILE A 78 1.40 -6.28 5.35
N TYR A 79 2.47 -6.65 6.04
CA TYR A 79 3.77 -6.01 5.97
C TYR A 79 4.82 -6.96 5.38
N ILE A 80 5.70 -6.40 4.54
CA ILE A 80 6.93 -7.07 4.08
C ILE A 80 8.10 -6.13 4.38
N ASN A 81 9.09 -6.60 5.15
CA ASN A 81 10.25 -5.82 5.60
C ASN A 81 9.85 -4.49 6.28
N GLY A 82 8.72 -4.49 7.00
CA GLY A 82 8.17 -3.29 7.65
C GLY A 82 7.37 -2.35 6.75
N ILE A 83 7.26 -2.64 5.45
CA ILE A 83 6.46 -1.87 4.49
C ILE A 83 5.06 -2.45 4.42
N ALA A 84 4.02 -1.63 4.66
CA ALA A 84 2.64 -2.06 4.46
C ALA A 84 2.33 -2.16 2.96
N LEU A 85 1.96 -3.36 2.49
CA LEU A 85 1.76 -3.64 1.06
C LEU A 85 0.36 -4.15 0.72
N GLY A 86 -0.40 -4.59 1.70
CA GLY A 86 -1.74 -5.13 1.48
C GLY A 86 -2.65 -4.85 2.67
N VAL A 87 -3.94 -4.73 2.36
CA VAL A 87 -5.02 -4.61 3.33
C VAL A 87 -6.08 -5.64 2.96
N LEU A 88 -6.54 -6.44 3.92
CA LEU A 88 -7.67 -7.34 3.76
C LEU A 88 -8.83 -6.82 4.60
N GLU A 89 -10.01 -6.78 3.97
CA GLU A 89 -11.28 -6.45 4.61
C GLU A 89 -12.09 -7.74 4.75
N LEU A 90 -12.45 -8.10 5.97
CA LEU A 90 -13.22 -9.29 6.29
C LEU A 90 -14.71 -8.94 6.36
N LYS A 91 -15.53 -9.60 5.54
CA LYS A 91 -16.99 -9.53 5.65
C LYS A 91 -17.54 -10.78 6.32
N ARG A 92 -18.58 -10.60 7.16
CA ARG A 92 -19.34 -11.73 7.74
C ARG A 92 -19.91 -12.60 6.62
N SER A 93 -19.82 -13.92 6.80
CA SER A 93 -20.17 -14.97 5.82
C SER A 93 -21.65 -15.06 5.42
N THR A 94 -22.53 -14.30 6.07
CA THR A 94 -23.99 -14.28 5.80
C THR A 94 -24.43 -13.23 4.78
N VAL A 95 -23.51 -12.43 4.25
CA VAL A 95 -23.78 -11.42 3.22
C VAL A 95 -23.43 -12.00 1.84
N SER A 96 -24.41 -12.08 0.93
CA SER A 96 -24.21 -12.73 -0.37
C SER A 96 -23.10 -12.06 -1.19
N VAL A 97 -22.33 -12.87 -1.94
CA VAL A 97 -21.27 -12.42 -2.86
C VAL A 97 -21.74 -11.30 -3.79
N ALA A 98 -23.02 -11.29 -4.17
CA ALA A 98 -23.63 -10.28 -5.04
C ALA A 98 -23.73 -8.89 -4.38
N GLU A 99 -24.00 -8.82 -3.07
CA GLU A 99 -24.01 -7.56 -2.31
C GLU A 99 -22.57 -7.04 -2.13
N GLY A 100 -21.61 -7.96 -1.97
CA GLY A 100 -20.18 -7.67 -1.90
C GLY A 100 -19.64 -7.03 -3.17
N ILE A 101 -20.04 -7.52 -4.35
CA ILE A 101 -19.64 -6.98 -5.67
C ILE A 101 -20.23 -5.57 -5.89
N ARG A 102 -21.51 -5.34 -5.54
CA ARG A 102 -22.14 -4.00 -5.66
C ARG A 102 -21.51 -2.98 -4.73
N GLN A 103 -21.25 -3.33 -3.47
CA GLN A 103 -20.54 -2.44 -2.55
C GLN A 103 -19.08 -2.19 -2.95
N ASN A 104 -18.41 -3.16 -3.59
CA ASN A 104 -17.07 -2.96 -4.14
C ASN A 104 -17.08 -1.97 -5.32
N LEU A 105 -18.06 -2.09 -6.22
CA LEU A 105 -18.30 -1.14 -7.32
C LEU A 105 -18.67 0.27 -6.82
N ASP A 106 -19.46 0.38 -5.75
CA ASP A 106 -19.81 1.68 -5.16
C ASP A 106 -18.64 2.32 -4.40
N ASN A 107 -17.78 1.53 -3.75
CA ASN A 107 -16.55 2.01 -3.09
C ASN A 107 -15.46 2.48 -4.08
N GLN A 108 -15.66 2.34 -5.39
CA GLN A 108 -14.80 2.99 -6.40
C GLN A 108 -15.09 4.50 -6.54
N LYS A 109 -16.14 5.04 -5.89
CA LYS A 109 -16.43 6.47 -5.91
C LYS A 109 -15.70 7.22 -4.77
N LYS A 110 -14.60 7.86 -5.19
CA LYS A 110 -13.91 9.07 -4.67
C LYS A 110 -13.62 9.29 -3.18
N GLU A 111 -13.79 8.33 -2.27
CA GLU A 111 -13.54 8.57 -0.82
C GLU A 111 -12.69 7.49 -0.12
N PHE A 112 -11.82 6.79 -0.86
CA PHE A 112 -10.97 5.72 -0.31
C PHE A 112 -9.47 6.03 -0.18
N ILE A 113 -8.83 5.31 0.74
CA ILE A 113 -7.42 5.46 1.21
C ILE A 113 -6.48 5.12 0.07
N GLN A 114 -6.31 6.10 -0.79
CA GLN A 114 -5.54 6.06 -2.01
C GLN A 114 -4.06 5.65 -1.84
N PRO A 115 -3.37 5.85 -0.70
CA PRO A 115 -1.99 5.39 -0.53
C PRO A 115 -1.84 3.87 -0.34
N PHE A 116 -2.92 3.12 -0.10
CA PHE A 116 -2.85 1.72 0.38
C PHE A 116 -3.33 0.66 -0.61
N PHE A 117 -3.94 1.03 -1.74
CA PHE A 117 -4.43 0.07 -2.73
C PHE A 117 -3.79 0.33 -4.10
N SER A 118 -2.73 -0.41 -4.39
CA SER A 118 -2.12 -0.52 -5.73
C SER A 118 -1.95 -1.97 -6.20
N THR A 119 -2.47 -2.95 -5.46
CA THR A 119 -2.28 -4.38 -5.73
C THR A 119 -3.59 -5.19 -5.69
N MET A 120 -4.63 -4.73 -6.39
CA MET A 120 -5.66 -5.65 -6.90
C MET A 120 -5.50 -5.76 -8.41
N GLN A 121 -5.10 -6.95 -8.88
CA GLN A 121 -5.38 -7.44 -10.24
C GLN A 121 -6.66 -8.29 -10.18
#